data_AF-A0A7K5SG98-F1
#
_entry.id   AF-A0A7K5SG98-F1
#
_cell.length_a   1.000
_cell.length_b   1.000
_cell.length_c   1.000
_cell.angle_alpha   90.00
_cell.angle_beta   90.00
_cell.angle_gamma   90.00
#
_symmetry.space_group_name_H-M   'P 1'
#
loop_
_entity.id
_entity.type
_entity.pdbx_description
1 polymer ?
#
loop_
_entity_poly.entity_id
_entity_poly.type
_entity_poly.pdbx_seq_one_letter_code
_entity_poly.pdbx_strand_id
1 'polypeptide(L)'
;GQAAGWAQQQMSPGLSAEFSVLLQVTEGPTYHIHLHAQVFALSLDLSKNRFQFDDVVIGQCQVETVRLYNRFRVPCKWFISVVKPEVKHRRR
;
A
#
# COMPACT_ATOMS: atom_id res chain seq x y z
N GLY A 1 2.60 34.82 3.46
CA GLY A 1 3.30 33.67 2.86
C GLY A 1 2.59 32.42 3.32
N GLN A 2 2.09 31.61 2.38
CA GLN A 2 1.25 30.45 2.66
C GLN A 2 2.03 29.39 3.44
N ALA A 3 1.56 29.02 4.62
CA ALA A 3 2.04 27.85 5.34
C ALA A 3 1.28 26.62 4.81
N ALA A 4 2.07 25.63 4.43
CA ALA A 4 1.68 24.40 3.76
C ALA A 4 0.45 23.73 4.38
N GLY A 5 -0.50 23.39 3.50
CA GLY A 5 -1.58 22.47 3.82
C GLY A 5 -0.99 21.10 4.12
N TRP A 6 -1.10 20.67 5.37
CA TRP A 6 -1.02 19.26 5.73
C TRP A 6 -2.34 18.66 5.28
N ALA A 7 -2.42 18.24 4.02
CA ALA A 7 -3.49 17.38 3.58
C ALA A 7 -3.41 16.13 4.46
N GLN A 8 -4.38 15.98 5.37
CA GLN A 8 -4.66 14.69 5.96
C GLN A 8 -4.92 13.76 4.79
N GLN A 9 -3.96 12.87 4.53
CA GLN A 9 -4.08 11.87 3.49
C GLN A 9 -5.18 10.93 3.95
N GLN A 10 -6.38 11.21 3.46
CA GLN A 10 -7.59 10.45 3.74
C GLN A 10 -7.26 8.99 3.42
N MET A 11 -7.16 8.17 4.46
CA MET A 11 -7.03 6.72 4.30
C MET A 11 -8.23 6.30 3.46
N SER A 12 -8.01 5.91 2.20
CA SER A 12 -9.08 5.37 1.36
C SER A 12 -9.75 4.24 2.15
N PRO A 13 -11.09 4.15 2.16
CA PRO A 13 -11.76 3.11 2.93
C PRO A 13 -11.22 1.76 2.42
N GLY A 14 -10.53 1.03 3.30
CA GLY A 14 -10.20 -0.36 3.03
C GLY A 14 -11.50 -1.09 2.73
N LEU A 15 -11.49 -2.00 1.76
CA LEU A 15 -12.66 -2.81 1.43
C LEU A 15 -13.15 -3.47 2.74
N SER A 16 -14.38 -3.23 3.16
CA SER A 16 -14.98 -3.99 4.26
C SER A 16 -15.67 -5.22 3.68
N ALA A 17 -15.49 -6.37 4.33
CA ALA A 17 -16.20 -7.59 4.03
C ALA A 17 -17.13 -7.92 5.20
N GLU A 18 -18.39 -8.16 4.89
CA GLU A 18 -19.43 -8.52 5.86
C GLU A 18 -19.88 -9.94 5.59
N PHE A 19 -19.98 -10.75 6.65
CA PHE A 19 -20.44 -12.14 6.57
C PHE A 19 -21.48 -12.40 7.66
N SER A 20 -22.51 -13.16 7.31
CA SER A 20 -23.49 -13.67 8.28
C SER A 20 -23.34 -15.17 8.37
N VAL A 21 -23.02 -15.69 9.56
CA VAL A 21 -22.80 -17.12 9.81
C VAL A 21 -23.79 -17.62 10.84
N LEU A 22 -24.36 -18.79 10.57
CA LEU A 22 -25.18 -19.54 11.51
C LEU A 22 -24.29 -20.50 12.29
N LEU A 23 -24.13 -20.27 13.59
CA LEU A 23 -23.40 -21.15 14.48
C LEU A 23 -24.39 -22.09 15.19
N GLN A 24 -24.32 -23.38 14.89
CA GLN A 24 -25.10 -24.41 15.58
C GLN A 24 -24.29 -25.00 16.72
N VAL A 25 -24.84 -24.95 17.93
CA VAL A 25 -24.27 -25.64 19.09
C VAL A 25 -24.86 -27.04 19.14
N THR A 26 -24.04 -28.07 19.31
CA THR A 26 -24.50 -29.46 19.45
C THR A 26 -25.49 -29.54 20.62
N GLU A 27 -26.70 -30.05 20.35
CA GLU A 27 -27.84 -30.11 21.30
C GLU A 27 -28.24 -28.74 21.90
N GLY A 28 -27.89 -27.64 21.23
CA GLY A 28 -28.11 -26.29 21.71
C GLY A 28 -28.80 -25.36 20.70
N PRO A 29 -29.02 -24.09 21.08
CA PRO A 29 -29.59 -23.09 20.21
C PRO A 29 -28.66 -22.75 19.04
N THR A 30 -29.26 -22.24 17.98
CA THR A 30 -28.55 -21.75 16.80
C THR A 30 -28.45 -20.22 16.85
N TYR A 31 -27.25 -19.68 16.61
CA TYR A 31 -26.98 -18.25 16.68
C TYR A 31 -26.69 -17.66 15.31
N HIS A 32 -27.26 -16.49 15.01
CA HIS A 32 -26.85 -15.67 13.87
C HIS A 32 -25.73 -14.72 14.31
N ILE A 33 -24.56 -14.87 13.72
CA ILE A 33 -23.38 -14.06 14.01
C ILE A 33 -23.05 -13.22 12.78
N HIS A 34 -22.95 -11.91 12.99
CA HIS A 34 -22.44 -10.98 11.98
C HIS A 34 -20.93 -10.78 12.19
N LEU A 35 -20.16 -11.04 11.14
CA LEU A 35 -18.71 -10.87 11.11
C LEU A 35 -18.38 -9.72 10.17
N HIS A 36 -17.74 -8.69 10.70
CA HIS A 36 -17.20 -7.58 9.93
C HIS A 36 -15.68 -7.68 9.88
N ALA A 37 -15.11 -7.69 8.67
CA ALA A 37 -13.68 -7.67 8.45
C ALA A 37 -13.28 -6.42 7.67
N GLN A 38 -12.37 -5.63 8.23
CA GLN A 38 -11.74 -4.53 7.51
C GLN A 38 -10.55 -5.07 6.70
N VAL A 39 -10.67 -5.10 5.38
CA VAL A 39 -9.56 -5.48 4.49
C VAL A 39 -8.68 -4.26 4.28
N PHE A 40 -7.49 -4.31 4.87
CA PHE A 40 -6.47 -3.30 4.62
C PHE A 40 -5.75 -3.61 3.31
N ALA A 41 -5.81 -2.67 2.37
CA ALA A 41 -4.82 -2.63 1.31
C ALA A 41 -3.49 -2.19 1.95
N LEU A 42 -2.66 -3.16 2.31
CA LEU A 42 -1.35 -2.92 2.92
C LEU A 42 -0.44 -2.25 1.89
N SER A 43 -0.25 -0.95 2.03
CA SER A 43 0.68 -0.16 1.22
C SER A 43 1.89 0.25 2.05
N LEU A 44 3.02 0.52 1.42
CA LEU A 44 4.19 1.05 2.09
C LEU A 44 4.45 2.47 1.60
N ASP A 45 4.85 3.34 2.52
CA ASP A 45 5.18 4.73 2.17
C ASP A 45 6.66 4.85 1.85
N LEU A 46 7.00 5.70 0.87
CA LEU A 46 8.38 5.98 0.48
C LEU A 46 8.80 7.36 0.96
N SER A 47 10.05 7.50 1.43
CA SER A 47 10.63 8.81 1.73
C SER A 47 10.78 9.70 0.47
N LYS A 48 10.93 9.07 -0.70
CA LYS A 48 11.08 9.71 -2.02
C LYS A 48 10.65 8.73 -3.09
N ASN A 49 9.94 9.20 -4.11
CA ASN A 49 9.42 8.37 -5.21
C ASN A 49 10.19 8.53 -6.53
N ARG A 50 11.16 9.45 -6.59
CA ARG A 50 11.95 9.74 -7.79
C ARG A 50 13.41 9.94 -7.42
N PHE A 51 14.30 9.25 -8.12
CA PHE A 51 15.74 9.48 -8.03
C PHE A 51 16.20 10.28 -9.24
N GLN A 52 17.10 11.23 -9.00
CA GLN A 52 17.82 11.97 -10.02
C GLN A 52 19.27 11.91 -9.61
N PHE A 53 20.08 11.27 -10.45
CA PHE A 53 21.52 11.19 -10.28
C PHE A 53 22.15 12.26 -11.17
N ASP A 54 23.20 12.90 -10.66
CA ASP A 54 23.97 13.87 -11.43
C ASP A 54 25.02 13.15 -12.29
N ASP A 55 25.79 13.91 -13.07
CA ASP A 55 26.88 13.35 -13.87
C ASP A 55 27.90 12.61 -12.98
N VAL A 56 28.10 11.31 -13.26
CA VAL A 56 29.03 10.46 -12.51
C VAL A 56 30.32 10.30 -13.31
N VAL A 57 31.45 10.67 -12.69
CA VAL A 57 32.78 10.52 -13.29
C VAL A 57 33.09 9.04 -13.49
N ILE A 58 33.80 8.72 -14.58
CA ILE A 58 34.26 7.36 -14.89
C ILE A 58 35.04 6.79 -13.69
N GLY A 59 34.62 5.61 -13.22
CA GLY A 59 35.21 4.94 -12.06
C GLY A 59 34.65 5.35 -10.70
N GLN A 60 33.66 6.26 -10.65
CA GLN A 60 32.96 6.63 -9.41
C GLN A 60 31.54 6.04 -9.36
N CYS A 61 30.95 6.05 -8.16
CA CYS A 61 29.59 5.58 -7.91
C CYS A 61 28.83 6.59 -7.05
N GLN A 62 27.61 6.94 -7.47
CA GLN A 62 26.66 7.67 -6.64
C GLN A 62 25.64 6.69 -6.05
N VAL A 63 25.39 6.80 -4.75
CA VAL A 63 24.46 5.93 -4.02
C VAL A 63 23.39 6.79 -3.37
N GLU A 64 22.14 6.50 -3.70
CA GLU A 64 20.98 7.12 -3.09
C GLU A 64 20.22 6.10 -2.26
N THR A 65 19.74 6.52 -1.08
CA THR A 65 19.00 5.66 -0.16
C THR A 65 17.54 6.08 -0.09
N VAL A 66 16.64 5.12 -0.34
CA VAL A 66 15.20 5.28 -0.09
C VAL A 66 14.82 4.58 1.20
N ARG A 67 13.93 5.20 1.99
CA ARG A 67 13.32 4.55 3.14
C ARG A 67 11.91 4.11 2.80
N LEU A 68 11.58 2.89 3.23
CA LEU A 68 10.27 2.27 3.13
C LEU A 68 9.66 2.23 4.53
N TYR A 69 8.50 2.85 4.71
CA TYR A 69 7.83 2.94 6.00
C TYR A 69 6.58 2.05 6.00
N ASN A 70 6.56 1.12 6.94
CA ASN A 70 5.36 0.36 7.25
C ASN A 70 4.55 1.10 8.33
N ARG A 71 3.40 1.65 7.95
CA ARG A 71 2.47 2.32 8.88
C ARG A 71 1.50 1.35 9.54
N PHE A 72 1.50 0.08 9.13
CA PHE A 72 0.61 -0.94 9.64
C PHE A 72 1.21 -1.63 10.86
N ARG A 73 0.33 -2.13 11.75
CA ARG A 73 0.73 -2.91 12.93
C ARG A 73 1.06 -4.37 12.60
N VAL A 74 1.02 -4.74 11.33
CA VAL A 74 1.31 -6.08 10.82
C VAL A 74 2.52 -6.04 9.89
N PRO A 75 3.31 -7.12 9.77
CA PRO A 75 4.40 -7.19 8.80
C PRO A 75 3.90 -7.08 7.36
N CYS A 76 4.52 -6.21 6.57
CA CYS A 76 4.25 -6.09 5.14
C CYS A 76 5.36 -6.77 4.32
N LYS A 77 4.96 -7.64 3.39
CA LYS A 77 5.87 -8.22 2.40
C LYS A 77 6.07 -7.23 1.26
N TRP A 78 7.29 -7.11 0.77
CA TRP A 78 7.63 -6.21 -0.32
C TRP A 78 8.70 -6.82 -1.23
N PHE A 79 8.74 -6.35 -2.47
CA PHE A 79 9.73 -6.70 -3.47
C PHE A 79 9.92 -5.51 -4.43
N ILE A 80 11.05 -5.50 -5.13
CA ILE A 80 11.34 -4.50 -6.16
C ILE A 80 11.08 -5.17 -7.52
N SER A 81 10.28 -4.54 -8.37
CA SER A 81 10.00 -5.00 -9.73
C SER A 81 10.16 -3.86 -10.73
N VAL A 82 10.69 -4.17 -11.91
CA VAL A 82 10.74 -3.22 -13.03
C VAL A 82 9.39 -3.24 -13.75
N VAL A 83 8.71 -2.09 -13.78
CA VAL A 83 7.52 -1.91 -14.62
C VAL A 83 7.98 -1.59 -16.04
N LYS A 84 7.66 -2.44 -17.01
CA LYS A 84 7.93 -2.12 -18.42
C LYS A 84 7.09 -0.90 -18.82
N PRO A 85 7.67 0.12 -19.46
CA PRO A 85 6.87 1.24 -19.97
C PRO A 85 5.85 0.71 -20.97
N GLU A 86 4.56 1.00 -20.78
CA GLU A 86 3.56 0.70 -21.79
C GLU A 86 3.81 1.58 -23.01
N VAL A 87 4.25 0.96 -24.11
CA VAL A 87 4.37 1.66 -25.39
C VAL A 87 2.95 1.88 -25.92
N LYS A 88 2.38 3.07 -25.66
CA LYS A 88 1.17 3.50 -26.36
C LYS A 88 1.48 3.64 -27.85
N HIS A 89 1.13 2.63 -28.64
CA HIS A 89 1.09 2.75 -30.09
C HIS A 89 0.03 3.80 -30.46
N ARG A 90 0.48 5.02 -30.79
CA ARG A 90 -0.35 5.95 -31.55
C ARG A 90 -0.58 5.34 -32.93
N ARG A 91 -1.80 4.86 -33.18
CA ARG A 91 -2.24 4.55 -34.55
C ARG A 91 -2.17 5.85 -35.35
N ARG A 92 -1.43 5.82 -36.46
CA ARG A 92 -1.40 6.90 -37.45
C ARG A 92 -2.72 6.96 -38.20
#